data_AF-A0A9X3J243-F1
#
_entry.id   AF-A0A9X3J243-F1
#
_cell.length_a   1.000
_cell.length_b   1.000
_cell.length_c   1.000
_cell.angle_alpha   90.00
_cell.angle_beta   90.00
_cell.angle_gamma   90.00
#
_symmetry.space_group_name_H-M   'P 1'
#
loop_
_entity.id
_entity.type
_entity.pdbx_description
1 polymer ?
#
loop_
_entity_poly.entity_id
_entity_poly.type
_entity_poly.pdbx_seq_one_letter_code
_entity_poly.pdbx_strand_id
1 'polypeptide(L)'
;MGAPELVDACLEWLDDAACGPLIGEMMQVLTGIDLDDAGLTVTVEDEALEHTPEHDLPRPDPLPTMQWWLRQRPRFEDGVRYLHGKIRGRAEVIEALTSGPMRRRPALLQDLQLRAPRGVLLRLQTRALTSRQLAELAELRRALASR
;
A
#
# COMPACT_ATOMS: atom_id res chain seq x y z
N MET A 1 -5.61 4.19 0.34
CA MET A 1 -5.86 3.51 1.63
C MET A 1 -4.73 3.93 2.53
N GLY A 2 -5.00 4.05 3.83
CA GLY A 2 -4.02 4.51 4.82
C GLY A 2 -4.62 5.69 5.56
N ALA A 3 -5.23 5.41 6.71
CA ALA A 3 -5.70 6.43 7.62
C ALA A 3 -4.64 6.54 8.73
N PRO A 4 -4.08 7.73 9.00
CA PRO A 4 -2.97 7.88 9.93
C PRO A 4 -3.30 7.37 11.33
N GLU A 5 -4.54 7.52 11.77
CA GLU A 5 -5.03 7.00 13.05
C GLU A 5 -4.95 5.46 13.18
N LEU A 6 -4.95 4.72 12.06
CA LEU A 6 -4.75 3.27 12.08
C LEU A 6 -3.29 2.91 12.30
N VAL A 7 -2.35 3.74 11.84
CA VAL A 7 -0.93 3.53 12.16
C VAL A 7 -0.72 3.78 13.65
N ASP A 8 -1.29 4.86 14.19
CA ASP A 8 -1.22 5.18 15.63
C ASP A 8 -1.73 4.04 16.49
N ALA A 9 -2.91 3.50 16.16
CA ALA A 9 -3.52 2.39 16.88
C ALA A 9 -2.68 1.12 16.84
N CYS A 10 -1.86 0.93 15.80
CA CYS A 10 -1.10 -0.29 15.59
C CYS A 10 0.35 -0.24 16.07
N LEU A 11 0.85 0.90 16.58
CA LEU A 11 2.25 1.02 16.97
C LEU A 11 2.69 0.01 18.03
N GLU A 12 1.78 -0.37 18.93
CA GLU A 12 2.08 -1.34 19.99
C GLU A 12 2.34 -2.77 19.47
N TRP A 13 1.91 -3.08 18.25
CA TRP A 13 2.10 -4.40 17.62
C TRP A 13 3.22 -4.42 16.58
N LEU A 14 4.07 -3.39 16.52
CA LEU A 14 5.20 -3.36 15.59
C LEU A 14 6.18 -4.53 15.78
N ASP A 15 6.34 -5.01 17.02
CA ASP A 15 7.22 -6.13 17.39
C ASP A 15 6.52 -7.51 17.29
N ASP A 16 5.21 -7.52 16.99
CA ASP A 16 4.49 -8.79 16.82
C ASP A 16 4.87 -9.43 15.48
N ALA A 17 5.22 -10.72 15.51
CA ALA A 17 5.70 -11.43 14.33
C ALA A 17 4.67 -11.51 13.19
N ALA A 18 3.36 -11.53 13.51
CA ALA A 18 2.30 -11.61 12.52
C ALA A 18 1.82 -10.22 12.08
N CYS A 19 1.71 -9.26 13.00
CA CYS A 19 1.19 -7.93 12.72
C CYS A 19 2.27 -6.96 12.22
N GLY A 20 3.50 -7.02 12.73
CA GLY A 20 4.61 -6.14 12.37
C GLY A 20 4.80 -5.98 10.87
N PRO A 21 4.87 -7.07 10.07
CA PRO A 21 5.04 -6.97 8.62
C PRO A 21 3.87 -6.28 7.91
N LEU A 22 2.64 -6.53 8.39
CA LEU A 22 1.42 -5.91 7.86
C LEU A 22 1.39 -4.41 8.17
N ILE A 23 1.83 -4.02 9.37
CA ILE A 23 1.94 -2.62 9.78
C ILE A 23 3.00 -1.91 8.94
N GLY A 24 4.16 -2.53 8.73
CA GLY A 24 5.20 -2.01 7.85
C GLY A 24 4.68 -1.77 6.43
N GLU A 25 4.00 -2.77 5.84
CA GLU A 25 3.35 -2.62 4.54
C GLU A 25 2.30 -1.50 4.52
N MET A 26 1.47 -1.39 5.56
CA MET A 26 0.50 -0.29 5.70
C MET A 26 1.18 1.07 5.71
N MET A 27 2.29 1.21 6.45
CA MET A 27 3.06 2.45 6.53
C MET A 27 3.64 2.84 5.15
N GLN A 28 4.20 1.88 4.41
CA GLN A 28 4.68 2.12 3.04
C GLN A 28 3.55 2.54 2.11
N VAL A 29 2.38 1.89 2.18
CA VAL A 29 1.20 2.26 1.38
C VAL A 29 0.70 3.67 1.72
N LEU A 30 0.63 4.01 3.00
CA LEU A 30 0.09 5.30 3.46
C LEU A 30 1.05 6.44 3.11
N THR A 31 2.31 6.31 3.52
CA THR A 31 3.29 7.40 3.52
C THR A 31 4.13 7.45 2.25
N GLY A 32 4.25 6.33 1.53
CA GLY A 32 5.15 6.21 0.38
C GLY A 32 6.61 6.01 0.77
N ILE A 33 6.91 5.80 2.06
CA ILE A 33 8.25 5.37 2.46
C ILE A 33 8.55 4.00 1.88
N ASP A 34 9.82 3.80 1.52
CA ASP A 34 10.44 2.49 1.40
C ASP A 34 11.18 2.22 2.71
N LEU A 35 10.72 1.24 3.49
CA LEU A 35 11.27 0.98 4.83
C LEU A 35 12.68 0.39 4.76
N ASP A 36 12.99 -0.38 3.72
CA ASP A 36 14.30 -0.99 3.53
C ASP A 36 15.32 0.10 3.16
N ASP A 37 15.01 0.95 2.18
CA ASP A 37 15.86 2.08 1.79
C ASP A 37 16.05 3.10 2.93
N ALA A 38 15.05 3.22 3.82
CA ALA A 38 15.13 4.09 4.99
C ALA A 38 15.92 3.49 6.16
N GLY A 39 16.39 2.24 6.06
CA GLY A 39 17.07 1.54 7.15
C GLY A 39 16.17 1.34 8.37
N LEU A 40 14.88 1.13 8.15
CA LEU A 40 13.87 0.92 9.19
C LEU A 40 13.43 -0.54 9.29
N THR A 41 14.15 -1.47 8.65
CA THR A 41 13.86 -2.90 8.70
C THR A 41 14.95 -3.68 9.43
N VAL A 42 14.56 -4.83 9.98
CA VAL A 42 15.46 -5.83 10.54
C VAL A 42 15.52 -7.05 9.62
N THR A 43 16.72 -7.62 9.48
CA THR A 43 16.87 -8.91 8.82
C THR A 43 16.51 -9.99 9.83
N VAL A 44 15.53 -10.83 9.49
CA VAL A 44 15.15 -12.00 10.28
C VAL A 44 15.59 -13.23 9.50
N GLU A 45 16.25 -14.18 10.16
CA GLU A 45 16.52 -15.48 9.55
C GLU A 45 15.19 -16.21 9.35
N ASP A 46 14.92 -16.64 8.13
CA ASP A 46 13.67 -17.31 7.80
C ASP A 46 13.73 -18.77 8.27
N GLU A 47 13.17 -19.03 9.43
CA GLU A 47 13.06 -20.37 10.03
C GLU A 47 11.77 -21.09 9.60
N ALA A 48 10.91 -20.45 8.79
CA ALA A 48 9.62 -21.01 8.42
C ALA A 48 9.77 -22.14 7.39
N LEU A 49 9.18 -23.30 7.70
CA LEU A 49 9.10 -24.43 6.77
C LEU A 49 8.08 -24.20 5.64
N GLU A 50 7.13 -23.28 5.85
CA GLU A 50 6.10 -22.89 4.88
C GLU A 50 6.15 -21.39 4.59
N HIS A 51 6.35 -21.04 3.32
CA HIS A 51 6.44 -19.66 2.87
C HIS A 51 5.05 -19.12 2.48
N THR A 52 4.59 -18.12 3.23
CA THR A 52 3.37 -17.34 2.90
C THR A 52 3.73 -15.97 2.31
N PRO A 53 2.81 -15.29 1.58
CA PRO A 53 3.07 -13.96 1.01
C PRO A 53 3.47 -12.89 2.04
N GLU A 54 3.09 -13.04 3.30
CA GLU A 54 3.44 -12.14 4.39
C GLU A 54 4.92 -12.22 4.76
N HIS A 55 5.63 -13.28 4.40
CA HIS A 55 7.07 -13.41 4.58
C HIS A 55 7.85 -12.44 3.67
N ASP A 56 7.29 -12.06 2.52
CA ASP A 56 7.89 -11.09 1.58
C ASP A 56 7.67 -9.62 2.00
N LEU A 57 6.98 -9.37 3.11
CA LEU A 57 6.72 -8.03 3.61
C LEU A 57 7.89 -7.51 4.44
N PRO A 58 8.15 -6.19 4.42
CA PRO A 58 9.22 -5.61 5.23
C PRO A 58 9.02 -5.95 6.71
N ARG A 59 10.11 -6.23 7.41
CA ARG A 59 10.11 -6.46 8.85
C ARG A 59 10.55 -5.18 9.55
N PRO A 60 9.63 -4.31 10.02
CA PRO A 60 10.03 -3.05 10.62
C PRO A 60 10.84 -3.26 11.90
N ASP A 61 11.91 -2.49 12.09
CA ASP A 61 12.53 -2.33 13.41
C ASP A 61 11.57 -1.51 14.28
N PRO A 62 11.02 -2.07 15.37
CA PRO A 62 9.91 -1.43 16.09
C PRO A 62 10.24 -0.02 16.58
N LEU A 63 11.42 0.17 17.19
CA LEU A 63 11.76 1.43 17.84
C LEU A 63 12.07 2.55 16.82
N PRO A 64 12.98 2.37 15.84
CA PRO A 64 13.22 3.35 14.78
C PRO A 64 11.99 3.63 13.94
N THR A 65 11.19 2.61 13.62
CA THR A 65 9.96 2.78 12.82
C THR A 65 8.93 3.61 13.56
N MET A 66 8.69 3.34 14.85
CA MET A 66 7.81 4.14 15.70
C MET A 66 8.31 5.59 15.78
N GLN A 67 9.59 5.79 16.06
CA GLN A 67 10.17 7.14 16.14
C GLN A 67 10.07 7.90 14.82
N TRP A 68 10.28 7.21 13.70
CA TRP A 68 10.09 7.78 12.38
C TRP A 68 8.63 8.20 12.18
N TRP A 69 7.68 7.33 12.51
CA TRP A 69 6.26 7.64 12.37
C TRP A 69 5.87 8.88 13.18
N LEU A 70 6.26 8.96 14.45
CA LEU A 70 5.95 10.10 15.31
C LEU A 70 6.48 11.44 14.75
N ARG A 71 7.62 11.41 14.03
CA ARG A 71 8.15 12.61 13.33
C ARG A 71 7.35 12.97 12.08
N GLN A 72 6.80 11.98 11.37
CA GLN A 72 6.02 12.20 10.14
C GLN A 72 4.55 12.49 10.40
N ARG A 73 4.00 11.96 11.49
CA ARG A 73 2.59 12.01 11.87
C ARG A 73 1.95 13.40 11.72
N PRO A 74 2.59 14.52 12.09
CA PRO A 74 2.00 15.85 11.93
C PRO A 74 1.70 16.27 10.48
N ARG A 75 2.23 15.56 9.48
CA ARG A 75 1.95 15.79 8.06
C ARG A 75 0.63 15.17 7.59
N PHE A 76 -0.01 14.35 8.43
CA PHE A 76 -1.21 13.60 8.08
C PHE A 76 -2.39 14.01 8.97
N GLU A 77 -3.55 14.16 8.35
CA GLU A 77 -4.80 14.53 9.02
C GLU A 77 -5.69 13.30 9.26
N ASP A 78 -6.30 13.25 10.44
CA ASP A 78 -7.21 12.17 10.83
C ASP A 78 -8.47 12.17 9.97
N GLY A 79 -8.97 10.97 9.66
CA GLY A 79 -10.13 10.81 8.78
C GLY A 79 -9.83 11.06 7.29
N VAL A 80 -8.64 11.55 6.95
CA VAL A 80 -8.16 11.66 5.57
C VAL A 80 -7.43 10.38 5.17
N ARG A 81 -7.83 9.82 4.03
CA ARG A 81 -7.15 8.64 3.47
C ARG A 81 -6.03 9.08 2.57
N TYR A 82 -4.83 8.60 2.83
CA TYR A 82 -3.65 8.84 2.00
C TYR A 82 -3.37 7.64 1.09
N LEU A 83 -2.44 7.83 0.17
CA LEU A 83 -1.78 6.82 -0.64
C LEU A 83 -0.45 7.41 -1.12
N HIS A 84 0.66 6.78 -0.75
CA HIS A 84 2.02 7.26 -1.03
C HIS A 84 2.25 8.74 -0.66
N GLY A 85 1.80 9.14 0.53
CA GLY A 85 1.99 10.49 1.07
C GLY A 85 1.04 11.55 0.48
N LYS A 86 0.23 11.20 -0.53
CA LYS A 86 -0.76 12.09 -1.15
C LYS A 86 -2.16 11.78 -0.63
N ILE A 87 -3.04 12.80 -0.57
CA ILE A 87 -4.46 12.56 -0.32
C ILE A 87 -4.99 11.65 -1.43
N ARG A 88 -5.67 10.58 -1.03
CA ARG A 88 -6.06 9.50 -1.94
C ARG A 88 -7.18 9.98 -2.87
N GLY A 89 -6.84 10.19 -4.13
CA GLY A 89 -7.75 10.41 -5.25
C GLY A 89 -7.72 9.28 -6.28
N ARG A 90 -8.46 9.46 -7.38
CA ARG A 90 -8.51 8.48 -8.48
C ARG A 90 -7.16 8.38 -9.20
N ALA A 91 -6.51 9.52 -9.44
CA ALA A 91 -5.23 9.58 -10.15
C ALA A 91 -4.14 8.84 -9.38
N GLU A 92 -4.11 9.03 -8.06
CA GLU A 92 -3.14 8.41 -7.15
C GLU A 92 -3.34 6.88 -7.11
N VAL A 93 -4.58 6.39 -7.13
CA VAL A 93 -4.87 4.95 -7.18
C VAL A 93 -4.41 4.35 -8.52
N ILE A 94 -4.60 5.04 -9.65
CA ILE A 94 -4.14 4.60 -10.96
C ILE A 94 -2.61 4.60 -11.04
N GLU A 95 -1.96 5.62 -10.49
CA GLU A 95 -0.50 5.70 -10.35
C GLU A 95 0.01 4.49 -9.56
N ALA A 96 -0.54 4.24 -8.37
CA ALA A 96 -0.17 3.12 -7.52
C ALA A 96 -0.45 1.74 -8.16
N LEU A 97 -1.52 1.59 -8.94
CA LEU A 97 -1.78 0.37 -9.72
C LEU A 97 -0.69 0.10 -10.77
N THR A 98 -0.08 1.16 -11.30
CA THR A 98 0.90 1.06 -12.37
C THR A 98 2.31 0.81 -11.85
N SER A 99 2.78 1.65 -10.93
CA SER A 99 4.16 1.64 -10.44
C SER A 99 4.36 0.89 -9.12
N GLY A 100 3.27 0.58 -8.40
CA GLY A 100 3.34 -0.08 -7.10
C GLY A 100 3.49 -1.61 -7.20
N PRO A 101 3.84 -2.25 -6.06
CA PRO A 101 3.94 -3.71 -5.94
C PRO A 101 2.67 -4.44 -6.40
N MET A 102 2.84 -5.56 -7.12
CA MET A 102 1.72 -6.36 -7.64
C MET A 102 0.75 -6.84 -6.54
N ARG A 103 1.26 -7.13 -5.35
CA ARG A 103 0.46 -7.55 -4.18
C ARG A 103 -0.63 -6.54 -3.79
N ARG A 104 -0.41 -5.24 -4.05
CA ARG A 104 -1.36 -4.16 -3.73
C ARG A 104 -2.47 -4.00 -4.78
N ARG A 105 -2.26 -4.52 -6.00
CA ARG A 105 -3.16 -4.27 -7.14
C ARG A 105 -4.60 -4.73 -6.92
N PRO A 106 -4.89 -5.92 -6.35
CA PRO A 106 -6.27 -6.34 -6.11
C PRO A 106 -7.04 -5.37 -5.20
N ALA A 107 -6.43 -4.97 -4.08
CA ALA A 107 -7.06 -4.05 -3.13
C ALA A 107 -7.25 -2.65 -3.73
N LEU A 108 -6.26 -2.14 -4.48
CA LEU A 108 -6.36 -0.87 -5.19
C LEU A 108 -7.43 -0.88 -6.30
N LEU A 109 -7.57 -1.99 -7.02
CA LEU A 109 -8.62 -2.14 -8.02
C LEU A 109 -10.01 -2.13 -7.37
N GLN A 110 -10.18 -2.86 -6.27
CA GLN A 110 -11.44 -2.86 -5.51
C GLN A 110 -11.77 -1.45 -4.99
N ASP A 111 -10.77 -0.77 -4.43
CA ASP A 111 -10.87 0.61 -3.95
C ASP A 111 -11.29 1.59 -5.07
N LEU A 112 -10.82 1.38 -6.30
CA LEU A 112 -11.19 2.15 -7.48
C LEU A 112 -12.62 1.81 -7.96
N GLN A 113 -12.99 0.52 -7.99
CA GLN A 113 -14.31 0.05 -8.41
C GLN A 113 -15.43 0.58 -7.51
N LEU A 114 -15.22 0.60 -6.19
CA LEU A 114 -16.19 1.14 -5.23
C LEU A 114 -16.46 2.64 -5.40
N ARG A 115 -15.55 3.37 -6.07
CA ARG A 115 -15.68 4.82 -6.31
C ARG A 115 -15.87 5.17 -7.77
N ALA A 116 -15.97 4.15 -8.63
CA ALA A 116 -16.23 4.36 -10.03
C ALA A 116 -17.65 4.92 -10.20
N PRO A 117 -17.87 5.86 -11.13
CA PRO A 117 -19.22 6.29 -11.50
C PRO A 117 -20.07 5.08 -11.91
N ARG A 118 -21.38 5.17 -11.67
CA ARG A 118 -22.32 4.11 -12.05
C ARG A 118 -22.17 3.74 -13.52
N GLY A 119 -22.13 2.44 -13.81
CA GLY A 119 -22.01 1.90 -15.18
C GLY A 119 -20.59 1.84 -15.72
N VAL A 120 -19.58 2.32 -15.00
CA VAL A 120 -18.17 2.14 -15.39
C VAL A 120 -17.68 0.76 -14.95
N LEU A 121 -17.40 -0.11 -15.91
CA LEU A 121 -16.80 -1.42 -15.66
C LEU A 121 -15.29 -1.33 -15.80
N LEU A 122 -14.58 -1.42 -14.68
CA LEU A 122 -13.11 -1.46 -14.65
C LEU A 122 -12.64 -2.91 -14.79
N ARG A 123 -12.22 -3.28 -16.00
CA ARG A 123 -11.71 -4.62 -16.33
C ARG A 123 -10.19 -4.63 -16.29
N LEU A 124 -9.63 -4.76 -15.08
CA LEU A 124 -8.21 -5.02 -14.88
C LEU A 124 -8.05 -6.40 -14.23
N GLN A 125 -7.34 -7.31 -14.91
CA GLN A 125 -6.97 -8.61 -14.37
C GLN A 125 -5.62 -8.50 -13.68
N THR A 126 -5.61 -8.21 -12.37
CA THR A 126 -4.39 -7.91 -11.58
C THR A 126 -3.38 -9.06 -11.51
N ARG A 127 -3.75 -10.26 -11.96
CA ARG A 127 -2.92 -11.47 -12.01
C ARG A 127 -2.67 -12.00 -13.43
N ALA A 128 -3.10 -11.28 -14.47
CA ALA A 128 -2.82 -11.66 -15.85
C ALA A 128 -1.33 -11.44 -16.21
N LEU A 129 -0.91 -11.86 -17.40
CA LEU A 129 0.43 -11.53 -17.91
C LEU A 129 0.63 -10.01 -18.00
N THR A 130 1.86 -9.54 -17.74
CA THR A 130 2.20 -8.11 -17.68
C THR A 130 1.75 -7.33 -18.91
N SER A 131 1.92 -7.88 -20.12
CA SER A 131 1.49 -7.24 -21.37
C SER A 131 -0.02 -6.95 -21.40
N ARG A 132 -0.84 -7.91 -20.95
CA ARG A 132 -2.29 -7.73 -20.82
C ARG A 132 -2.63 -6.70 -19.76
N GLN A 133 -1.98 -6.77 -18.59
CA GLN A 133 -2.21 -5.79 -17.53
C GLN A 133 -1.88 -4.35 -17.99
N LEU A 134 -0.78 -4.17 -18.72
CA LEU A 134 -0.39 -2.85 -19.25
C LEU A 134 -1.41 -2.32 -20.27
N ALA A 135 -1.92 -3.18 -21.15
CA ALA A 135 -2.98 -2.80 -22.09
C ALA A 135 -4.28 -2.39 -21.36
N GLU A 136 -4.73 -3.19 -20.40
CA GLU A 136 -5.91 -2.91 -19.58
C GLU A 136 -5.74 -1.62 -18.73
N LEU A 137 -4.56 -1.36 -18.17
CA LEU A 137 -4.24 -0.11 -17.46
C LEU A 137 -4.26 1.11 -18.39
N ALA A 138 -3.78 0.96 -19.63
CA ALA A 138 -3.83 2.04 -20.62
C ALA A 138 -5.28 2.35 -21.06
N GLU A 139 -6.14 1.34 -21.18
CA GLU A 139 -7.59 1.53 -21.38
C GLU A 139 -8.26 2.20 -20.19
N LEU A 140 -7.97 1.75 -18.98
CA LEU A 140 -8.49 2.32 -17.73
C LEU A 140 -8.17 3.82 -17.63
N ARG A 141 -6.92 4.20 -17.93
CA ARG A 141 -6.48 5.61 -17.96
C ARG A 141 -7.28 6.44 -18.95
N ARG A 142 -7.48 5.94 -20.17
CA ARG A 142 -8.27 6.63 -21.21
C ARG A 142 -9.73 6.80 -20.80
N ALA A 143 -10.35 5.75 -20.26
CA ALA A 143 -11.74 5.76 -19.82
C ALA A 143 -11.99 6.77 -18.67
N LEU A 144 -10.99 6.97 -17.80
CA LEU A 144 -11.09 7.88 -16.67
C LEU A 144 -10.62 9.32 -16.95
N ALA A 145 -9.89 9.55 -18.05
CA ALA A 145 -9.45 10.88 -18.51
C ALA A 145 -10.45 11.58 -19.45
N SER A 146 -11.33 10.81 -20.11
CA SER A 146 -12.33 11.31 -21.06
C SER A 146 -13.62 11.84 -20.40
N ARG A 147 -13.62 12.03 -19.07
CA ARG A 147 -14.73 12.52 -18.25
C ARG A 147 -14.19 13.28 -17.05
#